data_AF-A0A924N0X9-F1
#
_entry.id   AF-A0A924N0X9-F1
#
_cell.length_a   1.000
_cell.length_b   1.000
_cell.length_c   1.000
_cell.angle_alpha   90.00
_cell.angle_beta   90.00
_cell.angle_gamma   90.00
#
_symmetry.space_group_name_H-M   'P 1'
#
loop_
_entity.id
_entity.type
_entity.pdbx_description
1 polymer ?
#
loop_
_entity_poly.entity_id
_entity_poly.type
_entity_poly.pdbx_seq_one_letter_code
_entity_poly.pdbx_strand_id
1 'polypeptide(L)'
;MAKTVFQRNQKVWVESVGAWATIEKIVPIWAKGFDEPVRVTYDVGLNREFQAHELKPEDRIGEDGGVALANWRILRARNKWQQESDCLHHPYPGTYPVVVTDANDWGGWRTPGAEYDRDPRKMEFQARLIAAAPQLHALARQLIELAADHPEDAPPALVAIAQRAAAIERALHEVPAADASVTILEAS
;
A
#
# COMPACT_ATOMS: atom_id res chain seq x y z
N MET A 1 -12.74 -13.85 21.86
CA MET A 1 -13.08 -14.96 20.94
C MET A 1 -13.30 -14.35 19.56
N ALA A 2 -12.49 -14.73 18.57
CA ALA A 2 -12.48 -14.04 17.28
C ALA A 2 -13.40 -14.73 16.27
N LYS A 3 -14.37 -13.98 15.72
CA LYS A 3 -15.23 -14.43 14.64
C LYS A 3 -14.71 -13.93 13.29
N THR A 4 -14.96 -14.70 12.24
CA THR A 4 -14.68 -14.27 10.87
C THR A 4 -15.65 -13.16 10.47
N VAL A 5 -15.11 -12.01 10.05
CA VAL A 5 -15.85 -10.88 9.47
C VAL A 5 -16.05 -11.04 7.97
N PHE A 6 -15.03 -11.54 7.25
CA PHE A 6 -15.04 -11.76 5.80
C PHE A 6 -15.00 -13.24 5.44
N GLN A 7 -15.46 -13.57 4.23
CA GLN A 7 -15.49 -14.92 3.67
C GLN A 7 -14.41 -15.11 2.60
N ARG A 8 -14.02 -16.36 2.34
CA ARG A 8 -13.12 -16.69 1.23
C ARG A 8 -13.77 -16.31 -0.11
N ASN A 9 -12.97 -15.82 -1.06
CA ASN A 9 -13.37 -15.28 -2.35
C ASN A 9 -14.26 -14.03 -2.29
N GLN A 10 -14.40 -13.40 -1.12
CA GLN A 10 -15.05 -12.10 -1.00
C GLN A 10 -14.11 -11.01 -1.48
N LYS A 11 -14.61 -10.10 -2.32
CA LYS A 11 -13.89 -8.88 -2.71
C LYS A 11 -13.96 -7.85 -1.59
N VAL A 12 -12.81 -7.28 -1.24
CA VAL A 12 -12.63 -6.33 -0.15
C VAL A 12 -11.71 -5.19 -0.57
N TRP A 13 -11.95 -4.01 -0.01
CA TRP A 13 -11.03 -2.88 -0.12
C TRP A 13 -10.02 -2.91 1.01
N VAL A 14 -8.74 -2.80 0.68
CA VAL A 14 -7.63 -2.83 1.63
C VAL A 14 -7.23 -1.39 1.94
N GLU A 15 -7.59 -0.87 3.12
CA GLU A 15 -7.41 0.56 3.45
C GLU A 15 -5.95 1.01 3.41
N SER A 16 -5.05 0.21 3.99
CA SER A 16 -3.62 0.51 4.08
C SER A 16 -2.88 0.55 2.73
N VAL A 17 -3.48 -0.04 1.68
CA VAL A 17 -2.91 -0.12 0.33
C VAL A 17 -3.70 0.76 -0.65
N GLY A 18 -4.99 1.00 -0.39
CA GLY A 18 -5.87 1.74 -1.29
C GLY A 18 -6.21 0.97 -2.55
N ALA A 19 -6.41 -0.35 -2.44
CA ALA A 19 -6.71 -1.22 -3.58
C ALA A 19 -7.78 -2.26 -3.26
N TRP A 20 -8.46 -2.72 -4.30
CA TRP A 20 -9.35 -3.88 -4.23
C TRP A 20 -8.53 -5.17 -4.25
N ALA A 21 -8.88 -6.11 -3.39
CA ALA A 21 -8.31 -7.45 -3.38
C ALA A 21 -9.37 -8.49 -3.04
N THR A 22 -9.05 -9.76 -3.25
CA THR A 22 -9.95 -10.88 -2.93
C THR A 22 -9.39 -11.64 -1.74
N ILE A 23 -10.24 -12.00 -0.78
CA ILE A 23 -9.83 -12.85 0.34
C ILE A 23 -9.45 -14.24 -0.19
N GLU A 24 -8.16 -14.53 -0.23
CA GLU A 24 -7.65 -15.83 -0.67
C GLU A 24 -7.76 -16.87 0.43
N LYS A 25 -7.42 -16.47 1.67
CA LYS A 25 -7.38 -17.35 2.83
C LYS A 25 -7.78 -16.62 4.12
N ILE A 26 -8.53 -17.32 4.95
CA ILE A 26 -8.81 -16.91 6.34
C ILE A 26 -7.79 -17.63 7.23
N VAL A 27 -7.02 -16.87 7.99
CA VAL A 27 -5.94 -17.39 8.84
C VAL A 27 -6.34 -17.26 10.32
N PRO A 28 -6.80 -18.35 10.96
CA PRO A 28 -7.04 -18.35 12.40
C PRO A 28 -5.72 -18.44 13.18
N ILE A 29 -5.55 -17.57 14.16
CA ILE A 29 -4.40 -17.55 15.07
C ILE A 29 -4.82 -18.18 16.40
N TRP A 30 -4.06 -19.19 16.83
CA TRP A 30 -4.31 -20.01 18.01
C TRP A 30 -3.33 -19.66 19.14
N ALA A 31 -3.80 -19.72 20.38
CA ALA A 31 -2.95 -19.58 21.57
C ALA A 31 -2.99 -20.86 22.41
N LYS A 32 -1.87 -21.20 23.05
CA LYS A 32 -1.78 -22.40 23.89
C LYS A 32 -2.80 -22.31 25.04
N GLY A 33 -3.60 -23.36 25.21
CA GLY A 33 -4.63 -23.44 26.25
C GLY A 33 -6.00 -22.86 25.85
N PHE A 34 -6.22 -22.57 24.57
CA PHE A 34 -7.53 -22.15 24.04
C PHE A 34 -8.01 -23.15 22.98
N ASP A 35 -9.27 -23.56 23.07
CA ASP A 35 -9.93 -24.48 22.12
C ASP A 35 -10.49 -23.75 20.90
N GLU A 36 -10.35 -22.42 20.85
CA GLU A 36 -10.84 -21.56 19.78
C GLU A 36 -9.81 -20.49 19.38
N PRO A 37 -9.84 -19.99 18.14
CA PRO A 37 -8.89 -18.98 17.69
C PRO A 37 -9.02 -17.67 18.45
N VAL A 38 -7.88 -17.15 18.89
CA VAL A 38 -7.78 -15.87 19.63
C VAL A 38 -7.90 -14.67 18.70
N ARG A 39 -7.49 -14.81 17.44
CA ARG A 39 -7.55 -13.77 16.41
C ARG A 39 -7.75 -14.41 15.03
N VAL A 40 -8.35 -13.66 14.12
CA VAL A 40 -8.45 -14.03 12.71
C VAL A 40 -7.80 -12.93 11.88
N THR A 41 -6.92 -13.33 10.97
CA THR A 41 -6.31 -12.50 9.93
C THR A 41 -6.71 -13.01 8.55
N TYR A 42 -6.48 -12.19 7.53
CA TYR A 42 -6.90 -12.45 6.15
C TYR A 42 -5.72 -12.29 5.21
N ASP A 43 -5.51 -13.29 4.37
CA ASP A 43 -4.60 -13.19 3.23
C ASP A 43 -5.39 -12.76 2.00
N VAL A 44 -4.86 -11.76 1.30
CA VAL A 44 -5.42 -11.16 0.09
C VAL A 44 -4.41 -11.12 -1.07
N GLY A 45 -3.33 -11.89 -0.99
CA GLY A 45 -2.33 -11.98 -2.06
C GLY A 45 -1.33 -10.80 -2.09
N LEU A 46 -1.29 -9.96 -1.06
CA LEU A 46 -0.40 -8.80 -0.96
C LEU A 46 0.84 -9.05 -0.09
N ASN A 47 1.29 -10.31 0.00
CA ASN A 47 2.48 -10.75 0.76
C ASN A 47 2.48 -10.37 2.26
N ARG A 48 1.33 -10.06 2.84
CA ARG A 48 1.10 -9.94 4.28
C ARG A 48 -0.33 -10.30 4.65
N GLU A 49 -0.53 -10.69 5.89
CA GLU A 49 -1.87 -10.88 6.44
C GLU A 49 -2.43 -9.56 6.99
N PHE A 50 -3.74 -9.36 6.85
CA PHE A 50 -4.47 -8.17 7.26
C PHE A 50 -5.50 -8.48 8.35
N GLN A 51 -5.76 -7.53 9.22
CA GLN A 51 -6.82 -7.63 10.23
C GLN A 51 -8.16 -7.15 9.66
N ALA A 52 -9.26 -7.58 10.27
CA ALA A 52 -10.61 -7.22 9.82
C ALA A 52 -10.86 -5.70 9.74
N HIS A 53 -10.21 -4.91 10.61
CA HIS A 53 -10.37 -3.45 10.61
C HIS A 53 -9.61 -2.74 9.49
N GLU A 54 -8.66 -3.40 8.83
CA GLU A 54 -7.91 -2.87 7.67
C GLU A 54 -8.67 -3.12 6.35
N LEU A 55 -9.82 -3.79 6.40
CA LEU A 55 -10.58 -4.26 5.24
C LEU A 55 -12.02 -3.71 5.27
N LYS A 56 -12.54 -3.34 4.10
CA LYS A 56 -13.93 -2.90 3.91
C LYS A 56 -14.65 -3.77 2.88
N PRO A 57 -15.91 -4.19 3.11
CA PRO A 57 -16.69 -4.93 2.12
C PRO A 57 -17.13 -4.01 0.98
N GLU A 58 -17.37 -4.59 -0.21
CA GLU A 58 -17.77 -3.85 -1.42
C GLU A 58 -18.97 -2.92 -1.20
N ASP A 59 -20.00 -3.38 -0.49
CA ASP A 59 -21.26 -2.63 -0.28
C ASP A 59 -21.16 -1.46 0.73
N ARG A 60 -20.05 -1.30 1.46
CA ARG A 60 -19.91 -0.25 2.51
C ARG A 60 -19.06 0.95 2.07
N ILE A 61 -18.69 1.02 0.80
CA ILE A 61 -17.99 2.19 0.27
C ILE A 61 -19.05 3.09 -0.39
N GLY A 62 -19.46 4.15 0.32
CA GLY A 62 -20.23 5.24 -0.30
C GLY A 62 -19.44 5.88 -1.45
N GLU A 63 -20.10 6.67 -2.31
CA GLU A 63 -19.51 7.30 -3.50
C GLU A 63 -18.23 8.13 -3.21
N ASP A 64 -18.01 8.51 -1.95
CA ASP A 64 -16.73 9.03 -1.41
C ASP A 64 -15.67 7.94 -1.19
N GLY A 65 -15.51 7.05 -2.17
CA GLY A 65 -14.75 5.82 -2.01
C GLY A 65 -13.26 6.02 -1.72
N GLY A 66 -12.91 5.99 -0.43
CA GLY A 66 -11.59 5.59 0.06
C GLY A 66 -10.49 6.65 0.04
N VAL A 67 -10.71 7.84 -0.52
CA VAL A 67 -9.73 8.94 -0.48
C VAL A 67 -9.93 9.81 0.76
N ALA A 68 -10.03 9.20 1.94
CA ALA A 68 -9.65 9.93 3.15
C ALA A 68 -8.15 10.16 3.02
N LEU A 69 -7.75 11.24 2.33
CA LEU A 69 -6.37 11.64 1.96
C LEU A 69 -5.36 10.84 2.77
N ALA A 70 -4.99 9.66 2.24
CA ALA A 70 -4.24 8.71 3.04
C ALA A 70 -2.97 9.43 3.45
N ASN A 71 -2.85 9.75 4.75
CA ASN A 71 -1.80 10.65 5.19
C ASN A 71 -0.56 9.80 5.45
N TRP A 72 0.05 9.33 4.37
CA TRP A 72 1.28 8.57 4.43
C TRP A 72 2.36 9.47 5.03
N ARG A 73 3.02 8.97 6.07
CA ARG A 73 4.01 9.75 6.82
C ARG A 73 5.40 9.22 6.56
N ILE A 74 6.38 10.12 6.58
CA ILE A 74 7.78 9.74 6.58
C ILE A 74 8.26 9.73 8.02
N LEU A 75 8.64 8.56 8.50
CA LEU A 75 9.34 8.36 9.77
C LEU A 75 10.82 8.11 9.52
N ARG A 76 11.60 8.15 10.60
CA ARG A 76 13.02 7.79 10.59
C ARG A 76 13.25 6.55 11.44
N ALA A 77 13.89 5.55 10.84
CA ALA A 77 14.37 4.37 11.55
C ALA A 77 15.87 4.48 11.79
N ARG A 78 16.33 3.99 12.95
CA ARG A 78 17.76 3.92 13.27
C ARG A 78 18.45 2.83 12.43
N ASN A 79 19.63 3.15 11.91
CA ASN A 79 20.51 2.16 11.32
C ASN A 79 21.18 1.35 12.45
N LYS A 80 20.98 0.03 12.44
CA LYS A 80 21.56 -0.87 13.45
C LYS A 80 23.01 -1.29 13.14
N TRP A 81 23.44 -1.08 11.89
CA TRP A 81 24.68 -1.63 11.35
C TRP A 81 25.74 -0.58 11.05
N GLN A 82 25.39 0.71 11.11
CA GLN A 82 26.28 1.83 10.82
C GLN A 82 26.08 2.90 11.88
N GLN A 83 27.18 3.42 12.46
CA GLN A 83 27.12 4.50 13.44
C GLN A 83 26.99 5.85 12.73
N GLU A 84 26.50 6.86 13.44
CA GLU A 84 26.39 8.23 12.91
C GLU A 84 27.73 8.78 12.42
N SER A 85 28.82 8.44 13.10
CA SER A 85 30.19 8.83 12.72
C SER A 85 30.61 8.30 11.34
N ASP A 86 30.08 7.14 10.94
CA ASP A 86 30.47 6.46 9.70
C ASP A 86 29.71 7.02 8.48
N CYS A 87 28.69 7.83 8.72
CA CYS A 87 27.76 8.32 7.71
C CYS A 87 27.46 9.83 7.83
N LEU A 88 28.43 10.63 8.29
CA LEU A 88 28.31 12.09 8.41
C LEU A 88 27.98 12.81 7.09
N HIS A 89 28.24 12.16 5.95
CA HIS A 89 27.91 12.67 4.62
C HIS A 89 26.43 12.48 4.25
N HIS A 90 25.67 11.68 5.01
CA HIS A 90 24.23 11.54 4.84
C HIS A 90 23.51 12.81 5.30
N PRO A 91 22.37 13.18 4.70
CA PRO A 91 21.56 14.30 5.18
C PRO A 91 21.04 14.10 6.61
N TYR A 92 20.86 12.83 7.01
CA TYR A 92 20.43 12.43 8.36
C TYR A 92 21.25 11.21 8.83
N PRO A 93 22.45 11.43 9.37
CA PRO A 93 23.35 10.36 9.80
C PRO A 93 22.68 9.40 10.79
N GLY A 94 23.03 8.11 10.71
CA GLY A 94 22.54 7.05 11.60
C GLY A 94 21.07 6.67 11.44
N THR A 95 20.35 7.27 10.47
CA THR A 95 18.93 6.98 10.22
C THR A 95 18.64 6.86 8.73
N TYR A 96 17.50 6.24 8.40
CA TYR A 96 16.98 6.18 7.02
C TYR A 96 15.46 6.41 7.01
N PRO A 97 14.89 6.91 5.91
CA PRO A 97 13.47 7.18 5.80
C PRO A 97 12.65 5.89 5.70
N VAL A 98 11.47 5.91 6.32
CA VAL A 98 10.45 4.86 6.26
C VAL A 98 9.14 5.54 5.97
N VAL A 99 8.43 5.12 4.92
CA VAL A 99 7.09 5.64 4.62
C VAL A 99 6.06 4.69 5.20
N VAL A 100 5.26 5.17 6.15
CA VAL A 100 4.20 4.41 6.80
C VAL A 100 2.85 4.76 6.18
N THR A 101 2.06 3.74 5.88
CA THR A 101 0.74 3.88 5.25
C THR A 101 -0.41 3.57 6.22
N ASP A 102 -0.11 3.00 7.38
CA ASP A 102 -1.07 2.68 8.43
C ASP A 102 -1.16 3.77 9.52
N ALA A 103 -2.31 3.88 10.17
CA ALA A 103 -2.54 4.84 11.25
C ALA A 103 -1.64 4.60 12.47
N ASN A 104 -1.29 3.35 12.77
CA ASN A 104 -0.47 2.96 13.92
C ASN A 104 1.03 2.97 13.64
N ASP A 105 1.48 3.56 12.52
CA ASP A 105 2.88 3.61 12.11
C ASP A 105 3.49 2.21 11.84
N TRP A 106 2.64 1.23 11.53
CA TRP A 106 3.06 -0.14 11.25
C TRP A 106 3.20 -0.40 9.75
N GLY A 107 4.21 -1.19 9.38
CA GLY A 107 4.45 -1.56 7.99
C GLY A 107 4.98 -0.40 7.12
N GLY A 108 4.74 -0.51 5.81
CA GLY A 108 5.11 0.50 4.81
C GLY A 108 6.44 0.27 4.07
N TRP A 109 6.83 1.27 3.28
CA TRP A 109 8.03 1.22 2.44
C TRP A 109 9.29 1.55 3.26
N ARG A 110 10.36 0.77 3.04
CA ARG A 110 11.65 0.93 3.72
C ARG A 110 12.78 0.91 2.70
N THR A 111 13.78 1.76 2.92
CA THR A 111 15.02 1.74 2.14
C THR A 111 16.00 0.71 2.73
N PRO A 112 16.58 -0.20 1.93
CA PRO A 112 17.72 -1.00 2.36
C PRO A 112 18.91 -0.11 2.73
N GLY A 113 19.60 -0.42 3.84
CA GLY A 113 20.71 0.42 4.32
C GLY A 113 21.81 0.65 3.28
N ALA A 114 22.15 -0.37 2.49
CA ALA A 114 23.15 -0.26 1.42
C ALA A 114 22.71 0.67 0.26
N GLU A 115 21.42 0.80 -0.01
CA GLU A 115 20.91 1.74 -1.02
C GLU A 115 20.91 3.17 -0.50
N TYR A 116 20.56 3.35 0.78
CA TYR A 116 20.63 4.65 1.44
C TYR A 116 22.06 5.17 1.53
N ASP A 117 23.03 4.30 1.86
CA ASP A 117 24.45 4.68 1.92
C ASP A 117 25.00 5.10 0.54
N ARG A 118 24.53 4.45 -0.53
CA ARG A 118 24.95 4.75 -1.90
C ARG A 118 24.48 6.12 -2.39
N ASP A 119 23.21 6.47 -2.17
CA ASP A 119 22.65 7.76 -2.60
C ASP A 119 21.53 8.23 -1.66
N PRO A 120 21.88 8.84 -0.52
CA PRO A 120 20.91 9.16 0.52
C PRO A 120 19.95 10.28 0.07
N ARG A 121 20.40 11.20 -0.77
CA ARG A 121 19.55 12.30 -1.26
C ARG A 121 18.46 11.81 -2.21
N LYS A 122 18.80 10.87 -3.09
CA LYS A 122 17.81 10.22 -3.97
C LYS A 122 16.77 9.46 -3.16
N MET A 123 17.19 8.72 -2.14
CA MET A 123 16.28 7.96 -1.28
C MET A 123 15.36 8.88 -0.46
N GLU A 124 15.86 10.00 0.05
CA GLU A 124 15.04 11.02 0.73
C GLU A 124 14.02 11.67 -0.22
N PHE A 125 14.38 11.91 -1.48
CA PHE A 125 13.43 12.38 -2.49
C PHE A 125 12.37 11.33 -2.79
N GLN A 126 12.76 10.07 -2.97
CA GLN A 126 11.84 8.96 -3.22
C GLN A 126 10.85 8.78 -2.07
N ALA A 127 11.30 8.86 -0.82
CA ALA A 127 10.42 8.80 0.35
C ALA A 127 9.35 9.91 0.33
N ARG A 128 9.74 11.14 -0.03
CA ARG A 128 8.79 12.27 -0.21
C ARG A 128 7.81 12.04 -1.35
N LEU A 129 8.28 11.50 -2.47
CA LEU A 129 7.41 11.18 -3.61
C LEU A 129 6.38 10.12 -3.24
N ILE A 130 6.80 9.04 -2.57
CA ILE A 130 5.90 7.97 -2.11
C ILE A 130 4.89 8.56 -1.12
N ALA A 131 5.34 9.30 -0.09
CA ALA A 131 4.43 9.88 0.91
C ALA A 131 3.42 10.87 0.29
N ALA A 132 3.77 11.55 -0.80
CA ALA A 132 2.86 12.45 -1.53
C ALA A 132 1.91 11.72 -2.50
N ALA A 133 2.10 10.42 -2.73
CA ALA A 133 1.34 9.68 -3.74
C ALA A 133 -0.19 9.74 -3.56
N PRO A 134 -0.77 9.65 -2.35
CA PRO A 134 -2.22 9.79 -2.17
C PRO A 134 -2.76 11.16 -2.57
N GLN A 135 -1.99 12.23 -2.36
CA GLN A 135 -2.37 13.58 -2.79
C GLN A 135 -2.28 13.72 -4.30
N LEU A 136 -1.23 13.17 -4.92
CA LEU A 136 -1.08 13.14 -6.38
C LEU A 136 -2.19 12.32 -7.04
N HIS A 137 -2.58 11.20 -6.44
CA HIS A 137 -3.70 10.36 -6.86
C HIS A 137 -5.02 11.12 -6.82
N ALA A 138 -5.31 11.83 -5.72
CA ALA A 138 -6.51 12.66 -5.61
C ALA A 138 -6.58 13.74 -6.71
N LEU A 139 -5.45 14.41 -6.99
CA LEU A 139 -5.36 15.39 -8.08
C LEU A 139 -5.59 14.74 -9.45
N ALA A 140 -5.04 13.55 -9.68
CA ALA A 140 -5.25 12.81 -10.93
C ALA A 140 -6.73 12.47 -11.15
N ARG A 141 -7.46 12.08 -10.10
CA ARG A 141 -8.90 11.83 -10.15
C ARG A 141 -9.70 13.08 -10.49
N GLN A 142 -9.39 14.21 -9.85
CA GLN A 142 -10.04 15.49 -10.16
C GLN A 142 -9.85 15.90 -11.63
N LEU A 143 -8.69 15.61 -12.23
CA LEU A 143 -8.45 15.86 -13.65
C LEU A 143 -9.29 14.95 -14.55
N ILE A 144 -9.49 13.69 -14.16
CA ILE A 144 -10.34 12.75 -14.88
C ILE A 144 -11.80 13.21 -14.83
N GLU A 145 -12.29 13.55 -13.64
CA GLU A 145 -13.66 14.03 -13.40
C GLU A 145 -13.93 15.32 -14.18
N LEU A 146 -13.02 16.31 -14.09
CA LEU A 146 -13.16 17.58 -14.81
C LEU A 146 -13.27 17.41 -16.33
N ALA A 147 -12.50 16.49 -16.91
CA ALA A 147 -12.57 16.21 -18.35
C ALA A 147 -13.83 15.42 -18.74
N ALA A 148 -14.41 14.64 -17.82
CA ALA A 148 -15.60 13.84 -18.05
C ALA A 148 -16.90 14.62 -17.91
N ASP A 149 -16.96 15.58 -16.98
CA ASP A 149 -18.16 16.39 -16.71
C ASP A 149 -18.44 17.43 -17.81
N HIS A 150 -17.40 17.85 -18.53
CA HIS A 150 -17.49 18.87 -19.59
C HIS A 150 -16.72 18.45 -20.85
N PRO A 151 -17.10 17.35 -21.51
CA PRO A 151 -16.30 16.76 -22.58
C PRO A 151 -16.19 17.64 -23.83
N GLU A 152 -17.19 18.47 -24.11
CA GLU A 152 -17.20 19.43 -25.23
C GLU A 152 -16.37 20.70 -24.98
N ASP A 153 -16.16 21.06 -23.70
CA ASP A 153 -15.44 22.28 -23.31
C ASP A 153 -13.99 22.01 -22.85
N ALA A 154 -13.64 20.74 -22.63
CA ALA A 154 -12.32 20.35 -22.17
C ALA A 154 -11.24 20.57 -23.27
N PRO A 155 -10.18 21.35 -23.00
CA PRO A 155 -9.08 21.50 -23.95
C PRO A 155 -8.45 20.15 -24.32
N PRO A 156 -8.04 19.91 -25.58
CA PRO A 156 -7.46 18.62 -25.98
C PRO A 156 -6.27 18.16 -25.13
N ALA A 157 -5.46 19.11 -24.63
CA ALA A 157 -4.36 18.82 -23.72
C ALA A 157 -4.83 18.29 -22.35
N LEU A 158 -5.93 18.81 -21.82
CA LEU A 158 -6.54 18.33 -20.57
C LEU A 158 -7.11 16.93 -20.75
N VAL A 159 -7.82 16.68 -21.86
CA VAL A 159 -8.35 15.34 -22.21
C VAL A 159 -7.22 14.31 -22.29
N ALA A 160 -6.11 14.65 -22.93
CA ALA A 160 -4.95 13.77 -23.02
C ALA A 160 -4.31 13.46 -21.65
N ILE A 161 -4.26 14.44 -20.74
CA ILE A 161 -3.78 14.25 -19.37
C ILE A 161 -4.74 13.34 -18.59
N ALA A 162 -6.05 13.59 -18.67
CA ALA A 162 -7.08 12.79 -18.03
C ALA A 162 -7.05 11.32 -18.49
N GLN A 163 -6.89 11.06 -19.79
CA GLN A 163 -6.75 9.71 -20.33
C GLN A 163 -5.52 8.98 -19.77
N ARG A 164 -4.37 9.68 -19.64
CA ARG A 164 -3.16 9.11 -19.04
C ARG A 164 -3.33 8.84 -17.55
N ALA A 165 -3.96 9.76 -16.82
CA ALA A 165 -4.31 9.57 -15.42
C ALA A 165 -5.23 8.34 -15.24
N ALA A 166 -6.25 8.19 -16.09
CA ALA A 166 -7.16 7.05 -16.05
C ALA A 166 -6.46 5.70 -16.36
N ALA A 167 -5.44 5.70 -17.22
CA ALA A 167 -4.63 4.52 -17.47
C ALA A 167 -3.79 4.12 -16.23
N ILE A 168 -3.23 5.11 -15.52
CA ILE A 168 -2.51 4.87 -14.26
C ILE A 168 -3.47 4.36 -13.19
N GLU A 169 -4.65 4.98 -13.03
CA GLU A 169 -5.69 4.53 -12.10
C GLU A 169 -6.07 3.07 -12.30
N ARG A 170 -6.23 2.65 -13.56
CA ARG A 170 -6.55 1.27 -13.89
C ARG A 170 -5.43 0.33 -13.47
N ALA A 171 -4.18 0.67 -13.81
CA ALA A 171 -3.02 -0.12 -13.45
C ALA A 171 -2.81 -0.23 -11.93
N LEU A 172 -3.20 0.78 -11.14
CA LEU A 172 -3.14 0.73 -9.68
C LEU A 172 -4.18 -0.21 -9.06
N HIS A 173 -5.37 -0.29 -9.65
CA HIS A 173 -6.46 -1.15 -9.15
C HIS A 173 -6.39 -2.59 -9.69
N GLU A 174 -5.64 -2.84 -10.75
CA GLU A 174 -5.35 -4.18 -11.26
C GLU A 174 -4.29 -4.85 -10.36
N VAL A 175 -4.74 -5.66 -9.40
CA VAL A 175 -3.84 -6.58 -8.67
C VAL A 175 -3.48 -7.73 -9.63
N PRO A 176 -2.20 -7.91 -10.01
CA PRO A 176 -1.81 -9.06 -10.82
C PRO A 176 -2.18 -10.35 -10.06
N ALA A 177 -2.86 -11.28 -10.72
CA ALA A 177 -3.08 -12.60 -10.15
C ALA A 177 -1.70 -13.21 -9.83
N ALA A 178 -1.53 -13.75 -8.63
CA ALA A 178 -0.33 -14.50 -8.31
C ALA A 178 -0.23 -15.66 -9.30
N ASP A 179 0.81 -15.67 -10.14
CA ASP A 179 1.09 -16.77 -11.06
C ASP A 179 1.27 -18.05 -10.24
N ALA A 180 0.23 -18.89 -10.23
CA ALA A 180 0.24 -20.20 -9.63
C ALA A 180 1.08 -21.15 -10.50
N SER A 181 2.42 -21.11 -10.41
CA SER A 181 3.29 -22.24 -10.78
C SER A 181 4.79 -21.91 -10.68
N VAL A 182 5.43 -22.32 -9.59
CA VAL A 182 6.72 -23.03 -9.70
C VAL A 182 6.69 -24.16 -8.67
N THR A 183 6.09 -25.29 -9.05
CA THR A 183 6.35 -26.57 -8.38
C THR A 183 7.81 -26.91 -8.64
N ILE A 184 8.68 -26.64 -7.68
CA ILE A 184 10.03 -27.17 -7.68
C ILE A 184 9.87 -28.69 -7.52
N LEU A 185 10.01 -29.41 -8.64
CA LEU A 185 10.21 -30.85 -8.64
C LEU A 185 11.57 -31.11 -7.96
N GLU A 186 11.54 -31.58 -6.72
CA GLU A 186 12.71 -32.21 -6.11
C GLU A 186 13.00 -33.50 -6.88
N ALA A 187 14.10 -33.50 -7.62
CA ALA A 187 14.70 -34.73 -8.14
C ALA A 187 15.44 -35.42 -6.99
N SER A 188 14.94 -36.60 -6.58
CA SER A 188 15.69 -37.62 -5.84
C SER A 188 16.20 -38.67 -6.81
#